data_AF-A0A6I7WRG7-F1
#
_entry.id   AF-A0A6I7WRG7-F1
#
_cell.length_a   1.000
_cell.length_b   1.000
_cell.length_c   1.000
_cell.angle_alpha   90.00
_cell.angle_beta   90.00
_cell.angle_gamma   90.00
#
_symmetry.space_group_name_H-M   'P 1'
#
loop_
_entity.id
_entity.type
_entity.pdbx_description
1 polymer ?
#
loop_
_entity_poly.entity_id
_entity_poly.type
_entity_poly.pdbx_seq_one_letter_code
_entity_poly.pdbx_strand_id
1 'polypeptide(L)'
;EVEFKAVPNPAEIRYTTDGSDPVSLGAIYDSPFQIPAACRFVQAIATKEGIQSHVERIDMEQYRQKKVVIEATKPLIWKTEFQGTLSAKAVFDFIERLIKYEGIAQGIIIDVFANDDSASVSYSAEEIAKFTGEQVKSILEKLQAIMNGSQVSLSVEQVKFEKGQQLIDWLAEIGRQVQPGQISQ
;
A
#
# COMPACT_ATOMS: atom_id res chain seq x y z
N GLU A 1 19.87 11.34 -2.84
CA GLU A 1 19.55 10.93 -4.21
C GLU A 1 18.16 10.33 -4.26
N VAL A 2 17.42 10.59 -5.34
CA VAL A 2 16.08 10.04 -5.62
C VAL A 2 16.14 9.23 -6.91
N GLU A 3 15.53 8.05 -6.88
CA GLU A 3 15.32 7.19 -8.03
C GLU A 3 13.83 6.90 -8.15
N PHE A 4 13.24 7.07 -9.34
CA PHE A 4 11.86 6.69 -9.61
C PHE A 4 11.80 5.40 -10.41
N LYS A 5 10.82 4.56 -10.08
CA LYS A 5 10.53 3.31 -10.79
C LYS A 5 9.04 3.25 -11.07
N ALA A 6 8.68 2.86 -12.27
CA ALA A 6 7.30 2.62 -12.68
C ALA A 6 7.14 1.18 -13.17
N VAL A 7 5.97 0.61 -12.92
CA VAL A 7 5.57 -0.70 -13.41
C VAL A 7 4.23 -0.54 -14.15
N PRO A 8 4.12 -1.02 -15.41
CA PRO A 8 5.13 -1.74 -16.18
C PRO A 8 6.20 -0.82 -16.81
N ASN A 9 7.47 -1.22 -16.73
CA ASN A 9 8.60 -0.53 -17.36
C ASN A 9 8.66 -0.84 -18.88
N PRO A 10 8.97 0.11 -19.78
CA PRO A 10 9.11 1.55 -19.56
C PRO A 10 7.77 2.28 -19.51
N ALA A 11 7.70 3.29 -18.63
CA ALA A 11 6.65 4.29 -18.55
C ALA A 11 7.34 5.67 -18.42
N GLU A 12 6.77 6.71 -19.02
CA GLU A 12 7.30 8.06 -18.87
C GLU A 12 6.94 8.56 -17.47
N ILE A 13 7.93 9.01 -16.70
CA ILE A 13 7.72 9.58 -15.37
C ILE A 13 8.00 11.08 -15.46
N ARG A 14 7.03 11.90 -15.02
CA ARG A 14 7.21 13.34 -14.84
C ARG A 14 7.18 13.70 -13.37
N TYR A 15 8.02 14.64 -12.95
CA TYR A 15 8.17 15.00 -11.54
C TYR A 15 8.42 16.48 -11.29
N THR A 16 8.15 16.94 -10.07
CA THR A 16 8.41 18.29 -9.58
C THR A 16 9.07 18.23 -8.20
N THR A 17 9.91 19.22 -7.87
CA THR A 17 10.58 19.35 -6.56
C THR A 17 10.19 20.63 -5.82
N ASP A 18 9.28 21.40 -6.38
CA ASP A 18 8.77 22.67 -5.84
C ASP A 18 7.32 22.55 -5.33
N GLY A 19 6.70 21.37 -5.47
CA GLY A 19 5.31 21.12 -5.09
C GLY A 19 4.27 21.53 -6.13
N SER A 20 4.69 21.86 -7.36
CA SER A 20 3.79 22.08 -8.49
C SER A 20 3.26 20.76 -9.07
N ASP A 21 2.18 20.82 -9.84
CA ASP A 21 1.56 19.64 -10.46
C ASP A 21 2.49 19.01 -11.53
N PRO A 22 2.89 17.72 -11.37
CA PRO A 22 3.78 17.07 -12.31
C PRO A 22 3.15 16.79 -13.68
N VAL A 23 1.81 16.75 -13.79
CA VAL A 23 1.12 16.53 -15.07
C VAL A 23 1.34 17.71 -16.01
N SER A 24 1.19 18.93 -15.52
CA SER A 24 1.34 20.14 -16.33
C SER A 24 2.78 20.64 -16.35
N LEU A 25 3.46 20.66 -15.20
CA LEU A 25 4.74 21.36 -15.00
C LEU A 25 5.93 20.43 -14.72
N GLY A 26 5.71 19.11 -14.71
CA GLY A 26 6.77 18.16 -14.35
C GLY A 26 7.90 18.06 -15.38
N ALA A 27 9.13 17.96 -14.88
CA ALA A 27 10.29 17.58 -15.69
C ALA A 27 10.24 16.06 -16.00
N ILE A 28 10.75 15.65 -17.15
CA ILE A 28 10.88 14.22 -17.50
C ILE A 28 12.01 13.62 -16.65
N TYR A 29 11.75 12.47 -16.04
CA TYR A 29 12.76 11.70 -15.32
C TYR A 29 13.59 10.84 -16.28
N ASP A 30 14.89 11.13 -16.36
CA ASP A 30 15.86 10.40 -17.20
C ASP A 30 16.95 9.68 -16.40
N SER A 31 17.24 10.16 -15.19
CA SER A 31 18.31 9.68 -14.34
C SER A 31 18.08 10.06 -12.87
N PRO A 32 18.65 9.31 -11.90
CA PRO A 32 18.63 9.71 -10.50
C PRO A 32 19.20 11.11 -10.26
N PHE A 33 18.61 11.85 -9.32
CA PHE A 33 18.99 13.24 -9.04
C PHE A 33 19.11 13.53 -7.55
N GLN A 34 19.85 14.60 -7.21
CA GLN A 34 19.95 15.09 -5.84
C GLN A 34 18.79 16.04 -5.52
N ILE A 35 18.20 15.85 -4.34
CA ILE A 35 17.07 16.67 -3.90
C ILE A 35 17.60 18.02 -3.41
N PRO A 36 17.04 19.15 -3.88
CA PRO A 36 17.36 20.46 -3.32
C PRO A 36 17.11 20.49 -1.80
N ALA A 37 18.01 21.12 -1.03
CA ALA A 37 17.90 21.19 0.42
C ALA A 37 16.64 21.94 0.92
N ALA A 38 16.04 22.79 0.09
CA ALA A 38 14.79 23.50 0.40
C ALA A 38 13.53 22.75 -0.07
N CYS A 39 13.68 21.68 -0.85
CA CYS A 39 12.54 20.91 -1.36
C CYS A 39 11.80 20.26 -0.19
N ARG A 40 10.51 20.57 -0.07
CA ARG A 40 9.61 19.96 0.91
C ARG A 40 8.85 18.77 0.31
N PHE A 41 8.36 18.91 -0.91
CA PHE A 41 7.60 17.87 -1.59
C PHE A 41 8.26 17.52 -2.93
N VAL A 42 8.39 16.23 -3.17
CA VAL A 42 8.64 15.68 -4.50
C VAL A 42 7.34 15.03 -4.96
N GLN A 43 6.85 15.44 -6.13
CA GLN A 43 5.66 14.84 -6.73
C GLN A 43 6.03 14.16 -8.03
N ALA A 44 5.46 13.00 -8.31
CA ALA A 44 5.72 12.25 -9.53
C ALA A 44 4.47 11.57 -10.06
N ILE A 45 4.38 11.45 -11.38
CA ILE A 45 3.33 10.69 -12.07
C ILE A 45 3.95 9.87 -13.20
N ALA A 46 3.51 8.63 -13.36
CA ALA A 46 3.89 7.76 -14.46
C ALA A 46 2.77 7.70 -15.51
N THR A 47 3.12 7.72 -16.78
CA THR A 47 2.20 7.57 -17.90
C THR A 47 2.70 6.50 -18.86
N LYS A 48 1.81 5.59 -19.28
CA LYS A 48 2.08 4.60 -20.33
C LYS A 48 0.83 4.33 -21.13
N GLU A 49 0.93 4.45 -22.46
CA GLU A 49 -0.18 4.15 -23.39
C GLU A 49 -1.50 4.86 -23.03
N GLY A 50 -1.40 6.11 -22.53
CA GLY A 50 -2.56 6.90 -22.11
C GLY A 50 -3.10 6.58 -20.72
N ILE A 51 -2.56 5.55 -20.04
CA ILE A 51 -2.88 5.23 -18.64
C ILE A 51 -1.93 6.04 -17.75
N GLN A 52 -2.50 6.75 -16.78
CA GLN A 52 -1.75 7.51 -15.78
C GLN A 52 -1.83 6.81 -14.41
N SER A 53 -0.72 6.81 -13.68
CA SER A 53 -0.74 6.47 -12.26
C SER A 53 -1.41 7.58 -11.46
N HIS A 54 -1.67 7.31 -10.18
CA HIS A 54 -1.88 8.39 -9.22
C HIS A 54 -0.62 9.26 -9.11
N VAL A 55 -0.82 10.53 -8.72
CA VAL A 55 0.30 11.42 -8.38
C VAL A 55 0.83 10.99 -7.01
N GLU A 56 2.04 10.43 -7.01
CA GLU A 56 2.76 10.14 -5.79
C GLU A 56 3.35 11.43 -5.22
N ARG A 57 3.15 11.65 -3.91
CA ARG A 57 3.65 12.83 -3.20
C ARG A 57 4.50 12.40 -2.02
N ILE A 58 5.77 12.74 -2.08
CA ILE A 58 6.80 12.38 -1.10
C ILE A 58 7.15 13.62 -0.29
N ASP A 59 6.94 13.57 1.03
CA ASP A 59 7.39 14.63 1.95
C ASP A 59 8.85 14.40 2.36
N MET A 60 9.75 15.24 1.85
CA MET A 60 11.18 15.11 2.06
C MET A 60 11.63 15.42 3.48
N GLU A 61 10.82 16.14 4.27
CA GLU A 61 11.14 16.33 5.69
C GLU A 61 11.09 15.02 6.46
N GLN A 62 10.16 14.12 6.13
CA GLN A 62 10.07 12.79 6.76
C GLN A 62 11.35 11.96 6.52
N TYR A 63 11.94 12.06 5.33
CA TYR A 63 13.19 11.36 4.99
C TYR A 63 14.41 12.02 5.62
N ARG A 64 14.44 13.36 5.73
CA ARG A 64 15.55 14.08 6.38
C ARG A 64 15.56 13.87 7.89
N GLN A 65 14.39 13.93 8.52
CA GLN A 65 14.26 13.77 9.97
C GLN A 65 14.23 12.30 10.39
N LYS A 66 14.06 11.36 9.44
CA LYS A 66 13.88 9.91 9.67
C LYS A 66 12.77 9.62 10.69
N LYS A 67 11.81 10.52 10.83
CA LYS A 67 10.77 10.46 11.84
C LYS A 67 9.43 10.57 11.15
N VAL A 68 8.72 9.46 11.13
CA VAL A 68 7.31 9.44 10.76
C VAL A 68 6.52 9.67 12.04
N VAL A 69 5.81 10.79 12.13
CA VAL A 69 4.96 11.11 13.29
C VAL A 69 3.53 10.76 12.91
N ILE A 70 2.94 9.79 13.63
CA ILE A 70 1.53 9.44 13.49
C ILE A 70 0.74 10.26 14.51
N GLU A 71 -0.21 11.06 14.03
CA GLU A 71 -1.18 11.75 14.89
C GLU A 71 -2.23 10.74 15.40
N ALA A 72 -2.12 10.38 16.69
CA ALA A 72 -2.90 9.29 17.29
C ALA A 72 -4.43 9.46 17.21
N THR A 73 -4.92 10.70 17.19
CA THR A 73 -6.36 11.00 17.23
C THR A 73 -6.98 11.24 15.86
N LYS A 74 -6.18 11.37 14.80
CA LYS A 74 -6.68 11.61 13.43
C LYS A 74 -6.86 10.31 12.67
N PRO A 75 -7.83 10.23 11.75
CA PRO A 75 -7.89 9.11 10.81
C PRO A 75 -6.61 9.06 9.96
N LEU A 76 -6.30 7.88 9.43
CA LEU A 76 -5.16 7.72 8.53
C LEU A 76 -5.41 6.63 7.51
N ILE A 77 -4.65 6.69 6.43
CA ILE A 77 -4.48 5.61 5.46
C ILE A 77 -3.06 5.09 5.60
N TRP A 78 -2.92 3.77 5.78
CA TRP A 78 -1.66 3.06 5.74
C TRP A 78 -1.52 2.32 4.41
N LYS A 79 -0.58 2.76 3.58
CA LYS A 79 -0.23 2.10 2.31
C LYS A 79 0.54 0.81 2.61
N THR A 80 -0.09 -0.34 2.33
CA THR A 80 0.46 -1.68 2.57
C THR A 80 1.02 -2.33 1.31
N GLU A 81 0.85 -1.72 0.14
CA GLU A 81 1.40 -2.17 -1.16
C GLU A 81 2.90 -2.55 -1.10
N PHE A 82 3.68 -1.89 -0.24
CA PHE A 82 5.10 -2.18 -0.02
C PHE A 82 5.38 -3.51 0.71
N GLN A 83 4.37 -4.16 1.28
CA GLN A 83 4.53 -5.43 1.99
C GLN A 83 4.58 -6.64 1.04
N GLY A 84 4.15 -6.46 -0.21
CA GLY A 84 4.01 -7.55 -1.17
C GLY A 84 2.95 -8.58 -0.73
N THR A 85 2.98 -9.73 -1.39
CA THR A 85 2.03 -10.81 -1.12
C THR A 85 2.36 -11.57 0.17
N LEU A 86 1.35 -11.75 1.03
CA LEU A 86 1.48 -12.47 2.29
C LEU A 86 1.38 -13.98 2.10
N SER A 87 2.19 -14.74 2.83
CA SER A 87 2.09 -16.21 2.93
C SER A 87 0.97 -16.64 3.87
N ALA A 88 0.52 -17.90 3.80
CA ALA A 88 -0.64 -18.41 4.53
C ALA A 88 -0.72 -18.00 6.01
N LYS A 89 0.33 -18.22 6.82
CA LYS A 89 0.33 -17.80 8.22
C LYS A 89 0.19 -16.27 8.37
N ALA A 90 0.93 -15.53 7.56
CA ALA A 90 0.88 -14.08 7.58
C ALA A 90 -0.49 -13.53 7.16
N VAL A 91 -1.24 -14.24 6.29
CA VAL A 91 -2.62 -13.90 5.93
C VAL A 91 -3.52 -13.94 7.16
N PHE A 92 -3.51 -15.04 7.91
CA PHE A 92 -4.37 -15.18 9.10
C PHE A 92 -4.00 -14.17 10.18
N ASP A 93 -2.70 -14.03 10.49
CA ASP A 93 -2.21 -13.04 11.46
C ASP A 93 -2.62 -11.61 11.04
N PHE A 94 -2.59 -11.30 9.73
CA PHE A 94 -3.01 -10.00 9.21
C PHE A 94 -4.51 -9.77 9.37
N ILE A 95 -5.34 -10.76 9.04
CA ILE A 95 -6.80 -10.70 9.20
C ILE A 95 -7.18 -10.52 10.67
N GLU A 96 -6.54 -11.25 11.58
CA GLU A 96 -6.77 -11.12 13.03
C GLU A 96 -6.46 -9.70 13.51
N ARG A 97 -5.36 -9.10 13.06
CA ARG A 97 -5.04 -7.71 13.36
C ARG A 97 -6.01 -6.72 12.72
N LEU A 98 -6.48 -7.00 11.50
CA LEU A 98 -7.48 -6.18 10.81
C LEU A 98 -8.78 -6.12 11.61
N ILE A 99 -9.20 -7.25 12.18
CA ILE A 99 -10.33 -7.34 13.12
C ILE A 99 -10.01 -6.59 14.42
N LYS A 100 -8.89 -6.93 15.07
CA LYS A 100 -8.52 -6.40 16.40
C LYS A 100 -8.41 -4.88 16.42
N TYR A 101 -7.85 -4.30 15.36
CA TYR A 101 -7.60 -2.87 15.26
C TYR A 101 -8.64 -2.13 14.39
N GLU A 102 -9.73 -2.81 14.03
CA GLU A 102 -10.85 -2.26 13.26
C GLU A 102 -10.37 -1.55 11.96
N GLY A 103 -9.37 -2.14 11.31
CA GLY A 103 -8.84 -1.61 10.05
C GLY A 103 -9.77 -1.96 8.89
N ILE A 104 -9.88 -1.05 7.92
CA ILE A 104 -10.66 -1.24 6.70
C ILE A 104 -9.71 -1.45 5.53
N ALA A 105 -9.68 -2.66 4.98
CA ALA A 105 -8.85 -3.02 3.84
C ALA A 105 -9.49 -2.57 2.51
N GLN A 106 -8.66 -2.08 1.60
CA GLN A 106 -9.02 -1.65 0.25
C GLN A 106 -7.95 -2.15 -0.74
N GLY A 107 -8.35 -2.45 -1.99
CA GLY A 107 -7.43 -3.00 -2.99
C GLY A 107 -6.96 -4.40 -2.60
N ILE A 108 -7.90 -5.34 -2.46
CA ILE A 108 -7.60 -6.69 -1.96
C ILE A 108 -7.50 -7.70 -3.11
N ILE A 109 -6.49 -8.57 -3.05
CA ILE A 109 -6.35 -9.75 -3.90
C ILE A 109 -6.15 -10.95 -2.99
N ILE A 110 -7.03 -11.94 -3.10
CA ILE A 110 -6.97 -13.20 -2.35
C ILE A 110 -6.86 -14.34 -3.36
N ASP A 111 -5.78 -15.12 -3.28
CA ASP A 111 -5.66 -16.35 -4.05
C ASP A 111 -5.69 -17.56 -3.12
N VAL A 112 -6.38 -18.60 -3.56
CA VAL A 112 -6.45 -19.89 -2.88
C VAL A 112 -6.15 -20.99 -3.90
N PHE A 113 -5.25 -21.88 -3.54
CA PHE A 113 -4.82 -23.01 -4.36
C PHE A 113 -5.38 -24.32 -3.79
N ALA A 114 -5.90 -25.19 -4.65
CA ALA A 114 -6.31 -26.54 -4.26
C ALA A 114 -5.12 -27.32 -3.69
N ASN A 115 -5.37 -28.20 -2.71
CA ASN A 115 -4.29 -28.97 -2.06
C ASN A 115 -3.59 -29.98 -2.98
N ASP A 116 -4.21 -30.35 -4.09
CA ASP A 116 -3.66 -31.25 -5.10
C ASP A 116 -3.05 -30.48 -6.29
N ASP A 117 -2.89 -29.16 -6.16
CA ASP A 117 -2.38 -28.24 -7.17
C ASP A 117 -3.16 -28.26 -8.50
N SER A 118 -4.37 -28.83 -8.51
CA SER A 118 -5.17 -28.99 -9.74
C SER A 118 -5.78 -27.68 -10.24
N ALA A 119 -6.01 -26.72 -9.34
CA ALA A 119 -6.69 -25.48 -9.63
C ALA A 119 -6.41 -24.38 -8.60
N SER A 120 -6.70 -23.14 -8.97
CA SER A 120 -6.68 -21.97 -8.08
C SER A 120 -7.90 -21.08 -8.33
N VAL A 121 -8.32 -20.35 -7.30
CA VAL A 121 -9.30 -19.26 -7.41
C VAL A 121 -8.68 -17.97 -6.93
N SER A 122 -8.93 -16.87 -7.64
CA SER A 122 -8.51 -15.53 -7.25
C SER A 122 -9.72 -14.62 -7.12
N TYR A 123 -9.78 -13.85 -6.04
CA TYR A 123 -10.74 -12.77 -5.83
C TYR A 123 -10.00 -11.44 -5.78
N SER A 124 -10.38 -10.51 -6.66
CA SER A 124 -9.83 -9.16 -6.69
C SER A 124 -10.92 -8.11 -6.53
N ALA A 125 -10.61 -7.07 -5.75
CA ALA A 125 -11.46 -5.90 -5.58
C ALA A 125 -10.60 -4.64 -5.51
N GLU A 126 -10.96 -3.63 -6.31
CA GLU A 126 -10.25 -2.35 -6.41
C GLU A 126 -10.37 -1.50 -5.12
N GLU A 127 -9.58 -0.42 -5.03
CA GLU A 127 -9.52 0.47 -3.86
C GLU A 127 -10.87 1.06 -3.42
N ILE A 128 -11.85 1.16 -4.33
CA ILE A 128 -13.17 1.72 -4.01
C ILE A 128 -13.93 0.81 -3.02
N ALA A 129 -13.71 -0.50 -3.10
CA ALA A 129 -14.35 -1.46 -2.23
C ALA A 129 -13.69 -1.49 -0.84
N LYS A 130 -14.52 -1.49 0.21
CA LYS A 130 -14.09 -1.44 1.61
C LYS A 130 -14.47 -2.72 2.31
N PHE A 131 -13.50 -3.32 3.00
CA PHE A 131 -13.70 -4.59 3.70
C PHE A 131 -13.24 -4.48 5.16
N THR A 132 -14.10 -4.85 6.10
CA THR A 132 -13.69 -5.11 7.48
C THR A 132 -12.89 -6.40 7.56
N GLY A 133 -12.16 -6.61 8.66
CA GLY A 133 -11.45 -7.87 8.88
C GLY A 133 -12.35 -9.11 8.84
N GLU A 134 -13.58 -9.03 9.36
CA GLU A 134 -14.55 -10.11 9.31
C GLU A 134 -15.00 -10.42 7.89
N GLN A 135 -15.15 -9.40 7.04
CA GLN A 135 -15.52 -9.59 5.64
C GLN A 135 -14.38 -10.25 4.86
N VAL A 136 -13.14 -9.80 5.03
CA VAL A 136 -11.95 -10.43 4.41
C VAL A 136 -11.84 -11.89 4.86
N LYS A 137 -12.01 -12.16 6.15
CA LYS A 137 -12.03 -13.53 6.70
C LYS A 137 -13.11 -14.40 6.04
N SER A 138 -14.33 -13.89 5.95
CA SER A 138 -15.45 -14.63 5.36
C SER A 138 -15.24 -14.93 3.87
N ILE A 139 -14.63 -14.01 3.12
CA ILE A 139 -14.28 -14.25 1.70
C ILE A 139 -13.24 -15.37 1.61
N LEU A 140 -12.14 -15.28 2.38
CA LEU A 140 -11.09 -16.30 2.40
C LEU A 140 -11.64 -17.69 2.71
N GLU A 141 -12.43 -17.83 3.77
CA GLU A 141 -13.01 -19.11 4.20
C GLU A 141 -13.90 -19.73 3.10
N LYS A 142 -14.69 -18.91 2.39
CA LYS A 142 -15.52 -19.38 1.27
C LYS A 142 -14.65 -19.88 0.11
N LEU A 143 -13.60 -19.17 -0.25
CA LEU A 143 -12.68 -19.59 -1.32
C LEU A 143 -11.94 -20.88 -0.94
N GLN A 144 -11.49 -21.01 0.31
CA GLN A 144 -10.89 -22.25 0.83
C GLN A 144 -11.85 -23.44 0.77
N ALA A 145 -13.12 -23.24 1.14
CA ALA A 145 -14.14 -24.29 1.04
C ALA A 145 -14.42 -24.71 -0.41
N ILE A 146 -14.41 -23.76 -1.36
CA ILE A 146 -14.60 -24.07 -2.79
C ILE A 146 -13.43 -24.90 -3.33
N MET A 147 -12.20 -24.52 -3.00
CA MET A 147 -11.01 -25.17 -3.54
C MET A 147 -10.58 -26.43 -2.76
N ASN A 148 -11.16 -26.69 -1.59
CA ASN A 148 -10.57 -27.57 -0.58
C ASN A 148 -9.07 -27.28 -0.39
N GLY A 149 -8.72 -25.99 -0.35
CA GLY A 149 -7.36 -25.49 -0.47
C GLY A 149 -6.86 -24.82 0.80
N SER A 150 -5.64 -25.15 1.24
CA SER A 150 -5.01 -24.59 2.44
C SER A 150 -3.92 -23.57 2.13
N GLN A 151 -3.34 -23.61 0.92
CA GLN A 151 -2.37 -22.63 0.46
C GLN A 151 -3.10 -21.38 -0.02
N VAL A 152 -2.74 -20.24 0.59
CA VAL A 152 -3.39 -18.95 0.34
C VAL A 152 -2.37 -17.82 0.27
N SER A 153 -2.70 -16.82 -0.53
CA SER A 153 -2.04 -15.51 -0.57
C SER A 153 -3.04 -14.38 -0.39
N LEU A 154 -2.57 -13.30 0.23
CA LEU A 154 -3.31 -12.05 0.35
C LEU A 154 -2.40 -10.89 -0.02
N SER A 155 -2.91 -9.99 -0.85
CA SER A 155 -2.34 -8.66 -1.06
C SER A 155 -3.40 -7.62 -0.70
N VAL A 156 -2.98 -6.55 -0.04
CA VAL A 156 -3.82 -5.39 0.32
C VAL A 156 -3.05 -4.14 -0.04
N GLU A 157 -3.65 -3.25 -0.81
CA GLU A 157 -3.00 -2.00 -1.24
C GLU A 157 -2.94 -0.99 -0.09
N GLN A 158 -4.04 -0.84 0.65
CA GLN A 158 -4.10 0.06 1.80
C GLN A 158 -5.08 -0.37 2.89
N VAL A 159 -4.81 0.08 4.11
CA VAL A 159 -5.69 -0.07 5.27
C VAL A 159 -6.03 1.30 5.83
N LYS A 160 -7.31 1.62 5.91
CA LYS A 160 -7.80 2.83 6.57
C LYS A 160 -8.07 2.56 8.05
N PHE A 161 -7.65 3.49 8.90
CA PHE A 161 -7.98 3.53 10.32
C PHE A 161 -8.71 4.82 10.66
N GLU A 162 -9.67 4.75 11.58
CA GLU A 162 -10.41 5.93 12.07
C GLU A 162 -9.56 6.76 13.06
N LYS A 163 -8.56 6.15 13.70
CA LYS A 163 -7.60 6.81 14.59
C LYS A 163 -6.19 6.27 14.37
N GLY A 164 -5.21 7.16 14.31
CA GLY A 164 -3.80 6.78 14.18
C GLY A 164 -3.29 5.88 15.30
N GLN A 165 -3.90 5.94 16.50
CA GLN A 165 -3.60 5.03 17.60
C GLN A 165 -3.76 3.55 17.22
N GLN A 166 -4.74 3.22 16.38
CA GLN A 166 -4.98 1.83 15.94
C GLN A 166 -3.77 1.27 15.17
N LEU A 167 -3.20 2.08 14.24
CA LEU A 167 -1.99 1.69 13.53
C LEU A 167 -0.77 1.67 14.47
N ILE A 168 -0.66 2.63 15.40
CA ILE A 168 0.44 2.65 16.39
C ILE A 168 0.45 1.34 17.19
N ASP A 169 -0.71 0.91 17.68
CA ASP A 169 -0.83 -0.32 18.46
C ASP A 169 -0.55 -1.57 17.62
N TRP A 170 -1.02 -1.60 16.36
CA TRP A 170 -0.69 -2.66 15.41
C TRP A 170 0.83 -2.77 15.21
N LEU A 171 1.50 -1.65 14.90
CA LEU A 171 2.94 -1.62 14.62
C LEU A 171 3.77 -2.04 15.83
N ALA A 172 3.36 -1.62 17.03
CA ALA A 172 3.98 -2.02 18.29
C ALA A 172 3.89 -3.54 18.51
N GLU A 173 2.74 -4.17 18.20
CA GLU A 173 2.57 -5.62 18.31
C GLU A 173 3.55 -6.41 17.43
N ILE A 174 3.78 -5.94 16.20
CA ILE A 174 4.64 -6.63 15.24
C ILE A 174 6.09 -6.13 15.26
N GLY A 175 6.44 -5.24 16.19
CA GLY A 175 7.79 -4.67 16.31
C GLY A 175 8.26 -3.91 15.07
N ARG A 176 7.34 -3.29 14.31
CA ARG A 176 7.66 -2.53 13.10
C ARG A 176 7.49 -1.03 13.31
N GLN A 177 8.15 -0.27 12.45
CA GLN A 177 7.95 1.17 12.31
C GLN A 177 7.51 1.47 10.88
N VAL A 178 6.70 2.51 10.73
CA VAL A 178 6.33 3.05 9.41
C VAL A 178 7.51 3.74 8.76
N GLN A 179 7.67 3.52 7.46
CA GLN A 179 8.63 4.25 6.64
C GLN A 179 7.98 5.52 6.09
N PRO A 180 8.78 6.56 5.78
CA PRO A 180 8.28 7.75 5.08
C PRO A 180 7.49 7.39 3.81
N GLY A 181 6.38 8.07 3.58
CA GLY A 181 5.49 7.81 2.45
C GLY A 181 4.49 6.65 2.63
N GLN A 182 4.58 5.85 3.70
CA GLN A 182 3.62 4.76 3.96
C GLN A 182 2.31 5.22 4.61
N ILE A 183 2.23 6.46 5.09
CA ILE A 183 1.03 6.98 5.76
C ILE A 183 0.56 8.27 5.12
N SER A 184 -0.76 8.46 5.12
CA SER A 184 -1.42 9.71 4.74
C SER A 184 -2.43 10.09 5.83
N GLN A 185 -2.35 11.33 6.33
CA GLN A 185 -3.19 11.92 7.38
C GLN A 185 -3.66 13.32 7.02
#